data_AF-X1AKF2-F1
#
_entry.id   AF-X1AKF2-F1
#
_cell.length_a   1.000
_cell.length_b   1.000
_cell.length_c   1.000
_cell.angle_alpha   90.00
_cell.angle_beta   90.00
_cell.angle_gamma   90.00
#
_symmetry.space_group_name_H-M   'P 1'
#
loop_
_entity.id
_entity.type
_entity.pdbx_description
1 polymer ?
#
loop_
_entity_poly.entity_id
_entity_poly.type
_entity_poly.pdbx_seq_one_letter_code
_entity_poly.pdbx_strand_id
1 'polypeptide(L)'
;FLEQQAYRIGISMEDFASLALKCKGTPPRIAARCSVFAKTDLIHLQQKGAPLDAMLYALCESVARMVASLKKGTFQEPVYFVGGVAANPAVAKSLNAMISARNGHPVEVIIPEDYLHMESLGSALLSIGKTSQGVMLSGTDAKQRHFEMPKLEVVAPTGRSKDGQRIEEQCVGYLGVDVGSTSTKAVIMDESGTRLLGKNYLMTAGRPVEAVRQVFRNLLRDGADKVKIAGVGVTGSGRYLVGGFTGADLIKNEITAQTRAAAEMDPEADIIEIGGQDSKLVIKRNGVVVDYHMNKACAAGREASLTSWPR
;
A
#
# COMPACT_ATOMS: atom_id res chain seq x y z
N PHE A 1 9.67 3.40 -6.40
CA PHE A 1 8.38 3.70 -5.73
C PHE A 1 7.19 3.67 -6.68
N LEU A 2 7.26 4.24 -7.90
CA LEU A 2 6.17 4.18 -8.88
C LEU A 2 5.72 2.74 -9.13
N GLU A 3 6.68 1.84 -9.32
CA GLU A 3 6.48 0.39 -9.45
C GLU A 3 5.79 -0.23 -8.23
N GLN A 4 6.16 0.15 -7.01
CA GLN A 4 5.49 -0.30 -5.80
C GLN A 4 4.02 0.15 -5.75
N GLN A 5 3.71 1.35 -6.26
CA GLN A 5 2.33 1.84 -6.34
C GLN A 5 1.55 1.13 -7.45
N ALA A 6 2.17 0.87 -8.61
CA ALA A 6 1.59 0.09 -9.70
C ALA A 6 1.23 -1.33 -9.22
N TYR A 7 2.18 -2.02 -8.58
CA TYR A 7 1.97 -3.33 -7.98
C TYR A 7 0.82 -3.35 -6.96
N ARG A 8 0.76 -2.35 -6.07
CA ARG A 8 -0.29 -2.25 -5.04
C ARG A 8 -1.70 -2.12 -5.63
N ILE A 9 -1.83 -1.37 -6.73
CA ILE A 9 -3.11 -1.14 -7.41
C ILE A 9 -3.42 -2.27 -8.42
N GLY A 10 -2.47 -3.20 -8.61
CA GLY A 10 -2.61 -4.35 -9.49
C GLY A 10 -2.53 -3.99 -10.97
N ILE A 11 -1.66 -3.04 -11.34
CA ILE A 11 -1.46 -2.60 -12.72
C ILE A 11 0.01 -2.72 -13.14
N SER A 12 0.26 -2.91 -14.43
CA SER A 12 1.61 -2.88 -15.00
C SER A 12 2.17 -1.45 -15.03
N MET A 13 3.49 -1.30 -15.23
CA MET A 13 4.10 0.03 -15.42
C MET A 13 3.66 0.71 -16.72
N GLU A 14 3.30 -0.07 -17.74
CA GLU A 14 2.77 0.43 -19.01
C GLU A 14 1.33 0.95 -18.84
N ASP A 15 0.49 0.18 -18.15
CA ASP A 15 -0.86 0.62 -17.77
C ASP A 15 -0.82 1.84 -16.87
N PHE A 16 0.13 1.90 -15.93
CA PHE A 16 0.33 3.05 -15.06
C PHE A 16 0.51 4.33 -15.88
N ALA A 17 1.42 4.32 -16.85
CA ALA A 17 1.70 5.49 -17.67
C ALA A 17 0.49 5.85 -18.54
N SER A 18 -0.13 4.86 -19.16
CA SER A 18 -1.31 5.03 -20.02
C SER A 18 -2.51 5.60 -19.27
N LEU A 19 -2.76 5.14 -18.04
CA LEU A 19 -3.82 5.65 -17.17
C LEU A 19 -3.51 7.06 -16.66
N ALA A 20 -2.27 7.33 -16.24
CA ALA A 20 -1.86 8.66 -15.82
C ALA A 20 -2.09 9.71 -16.92
N LEU A 21 -1.76 9.37 -18.17
CA LEU A 21 -1.94 10.27 -19.32
C LEU A 21 -3.41 10.55 -19.67
N LYS A 22 -4.36 9.74 -19.19
CA LYS A 22 -5.81 9.97 -19.37
C LYS A 22 -6.38 11.01 -18.42
N CYS A 23 -5.63 11.43 -17.39
CA CYS A 23 -6.07 12.41 -16.42
C CYS A 23 -6.57 13.69 -17.10
N LYS A 24 -7.85 14.01 -16.89
CA LYS A 24 -8.48 15.25 -17.34
C LYS A 24 -8.66 16.20 -16.15
N GLY A 25 -8.16 17.42 -16.27
CA GLY A 25 -8.26 18.45 -15.23
C GLY A 25 -7.06 18.49 -14.27
N THR A 26 -7.23 19.18 -13.15
CA THR A 26 -6.14 19.44 -12.19
C THR A 26 -5.93 18.21 -11.29
N PRO A 27 -4.75 17.58 -11.32
CA PRO A 27 -4.45 16.45 -10.45
C PRO A 27 -4.38 16.90 -8.97
N PRO A 28 -4.71 16.02 -8.02
CA PRO A 28 -4.52 16.32 -6.60
C PRO A 28 -3.04 16.50 -6.26
N ARG A 29 -2.74 17.24 -5.20
CA ARG A 29 -1.36 17.44 -4.75
C ARG A 29 -0.91 16.29 -3.85
N ILE A 30 0.17 15.62 -4.24
CA ILE A 30 0.93 14.69 -3.40
C ILE A 30 2.13 15.46 -2.84
N ALA A 31 2.21 15.56 -1.51
CA ALA A 31 3.23 16.33 -0.79
C ALA A 31 4.52 15.52 -0.59
N ALA A 32 4.38 14.21 -0.57
CA ALA A 32 5.45 13.26 -0.31
C ALA A 32 6.56 13.22 -1.36
N ARG A 33 7.82 13.26 -0.89
CA ARG A 33 9.04 13.03 -1.68
C ARG A 33 9.59 11.60 -1.58
N CYS A 34 9.10 10.81 -0.62
CA CYS A 34 9.51 9.42 -0.41
C CYS A 34 8.34 8.45 -0.62
N SER A 35 8.66 7.18 -0.88
CA SER A 35 7.69 6.11 -1.14
C SER A 35 6.67 5.93 -0.01
N VAL A 36 7.11 6.08 1.24
CA VAL A 36 6.27 5.87 2.44
C VAL A 36 5.18 6.93 2.53
N PHE A 37 5.54 8.21 2.43
CA PHE A 37 4.54 9.28 2.47
C PHE A 37 3.67 9.31 1.20
N ALA A 38 4.23 8.95 0.04
CA ALA A 38 3.47 8.93 -1.21
C ALA A 38 2.36 7.89 -1.14
N LYS A 39 2.63 6.76 -0.47
CA LYS A 39 1.62 5.74 -0.17
C LYS A 39 0.48 6.31 0.68
N THR A 40 0.79 7.04 1.76
CA THR A 40 -0.20 7.66 2.65
C THR A 40 -1.06 8.69 1.92
N ASP A 41 -0.43 9.59 1.16
CA ASP A 41 -1.14 10.61 0.38
C ASP A 41 -2.12 9.97 -0.62
N LEU A 42 -1.68 8.91 -1.32
CA LEU A 42 -2.56 8.18 -2.24
C LEU A 42 -3.74 7.52 -1.55
N ILE A 43 -3.54 6.93 -0.37
CA ILE A 43 -4.62 6.28 0.39
C ILE A 43 -5.65 7.32 0.82
N HIS A 44 -5.19 8.47 1.30
CA HIS A 44 -6.08 9.57 1.68
C HIS A 44 -6.88 10.11 0.48
N LEU A 45 -6.22 10.30 -0.66
CA LEU A 45 -6.88 10.71 -1.91
C LEU A 45 -7.90 9.67 -2.37
N GLN A 46 -7.54 8.39 -2.28
CA GLN A 46 -8.43 7.29 -2.61
C GLN A 46 -9.67 7.24 -1.70
N GLN A 47 -9.49 7.46 -0.38
CA GLN A 47 -10.60 7.53 0.57
C GLN A 47 -11.57 8.68 0.29
N LYS A 48 -11.04 9.78 -0.28
CA LYS A 48 -11.84 10.91 -0.76
C LYS A 48 -12.50 10.67 -2.12
N GLY A 49 -12.31 9.49 -2.72
CA GLY A 49 -12.85 9.15 -4.03
C GLY A 49 -12.14 9.82 -5.19
N ALA A 50 -10.86 10.21 -5.03
CA ALA A 50 -10.08 10.74 -6.15
C ALA A 50 -9.96 9.69 -7.26
N PRO A 51 -10.13 10.08 -8.54
CA PRO A 51 -10.09 9.14 -9.65
C PRO A 51 -8.65 8.64 -9.87
N LEU A 52 -8.54 7.39 -10.33
CA LEU A 52 -7.26 6.69 -10.40
C LEU A 52 -6.26 7.39 -11.34
N ASP A 53 -6.69 7.79 -12.52
CA ASP A 53 -5.89 8.54 -13.49
C ASP A 53 -5.26 9.81 -12.88
N ALA A 54 -6.06 10.59 -12.14
CA ALA A 54 -5.58 11.80 -11.46
C ALA A 54 -4.58 11.50 -10.35
N MET A 55 -4.79 10.44 -9.58
CA MET A 55 -3.83 10.01 -8.55
C MET A 55 -2.50 9.54 -9.17
N LEU A 56 -2.54 8.80 -10.27
CA LEU A 56 -1.32 8.34 -10.97
C LEU A 56 -0.57 9.51 -11.59
N TYR A 57 -1.27 10.46 -12.22
CA TYR A 57 -0.66 11.66 -12.76
C TYR A 57 -0.06 12.55 -11.67
N ALA A 58 -0.71 12.68 -10.52
CA ALA A 58 -0.17 13.39 -9.36
C ALA A 58 1.15 12.80 -8.85
N LEU A 59 1.35 11.48 -8.96
CA LEU A 59 2.63 10.83 -8.64
C LEU A 59 3.71 11.21 -9.63
N CYS A 60 3.41 11.20 -10.94
CA CYS A 60 4.33 11.65 -11.98
C CYS A 60 4.77 13.10 -11.75
N GLU A 61 3.83 13.99 -11.42
CA GLU A 61 4.15 15.37 -11.07
C GLU A 61 4.98 15.48 -9.78
N SER A 62 4.77 14.60 -8.81
CA SER A 62 5.59 14.60 -7.59
C SER A 62 7.05 14.30 -7.90
N VAL A 63 7.32 13.36 -8.81
CA VAL A 63 8.68 13.08 -9.31
C VAL A 63 9.26 14.32 -10.00
N ALA A 64 8.50 14.94 -10.90
CA ALA A 64 8.95 16.14 -11.61
C ALA A 64 9.27 17.30 -10.65
N ARG A 65 8.40 17.54 -9.66
CA ARG A 65 8.63 18.55 -8.59
C ARG A 65 9.87 18.24 -7.76
N MET A 66 10.12 16.97 -7.47
CA MET A 66 11.33 16.55 -6.75
C MET A 66 12.58 16.91 -7.55
N VAL A 67 12.61 16.59 -8.86
CA VAL A 67 13.73 16.96 -9.75
C VAL A 67 13.91 18.47 -9.83
N ALA A 68 12.82 19.23 -10.01
CA ALA A 68 12.87 20.69 -10.03
C ALA A 68 13.39 21.30 -8.71
N SER A 69 13.20 20.62 -7.59
CA SER A 69 13.70 21.06 -6.28
C SER A 69 15.20 20.86 -6.08
N LEU A 70 15.86 20.05 -6.92
CA LEU A 70 17.31 19.79 -6.83
C LEU A 70 18.16 21.00 -7.21
N LYS A 71 17.61 21.95 -7.96
CA LYS A 71 18.33 23.11 -8.48
C LYS A 71 17.58 24.43 -8.26
N LYS A 72 18.32 25.46 -7.81
CA LYS A 72 17.83 26.85 -7.82
C LYS A 72 18.00 27.47 -9.21
N GLY A 73 17.05 28.30 -9.62
CA GLY A 73 17.06 28.96 -10.93
C GLY A 73 16.61 28.05 -12.08
N THR A 74 16.90 28.48 -13.31
CA THR A 74 16.53 27.79 -14.55
C THR A 74 17.45 26.59 -14.84
N PHE A 75 16.94 25.66 -15.65
CA PHE A 75 17.73 24.57 -16.21
C PHE A 75 18.45 25.05 -17.47
N GLN A 76 19.69 24.57 -17.68
CA GLN A 76 20.41 24.83 -18.93
C GLN A 76 19.93 23.85 -20.00
N GLU A 77 19.79 24.35 -21.22
CA GLU A 77 19.32 23.59 -22.37
C GLU A 77 20.48 23.23 -23.31
N PRO A 78 20.40 22.08 -24.03
CA PRO A 78 19.32 21.09 -24.00
C PRO A 78 19.26 20.29 -22.70
N VAL A 79 18.05 19.87 -22.30
CA VAL A 79 17.84 19.04 -21.10
C VAL A 79 17.65 17.58 -21.51
N TYR A 80 18.49 16.69 -21.00
CA TYR A 80 18.37 15.24 -21.26
C TYR A 80 17.77 14.50 -20.08
N PHE A 81 16.84 13.58 -20.35
CA PHE A 81 16.24 12.69 -19.36
C PHE A 81 16.61 11.23 -19.66
N VAL A 82 17.33 10.60 -18.71
CA VAL A 82 17.95 9.28 -18.87
C VAL A 82 17.60 8.35 -17.71
N GLY A 83 17.90 7.06 -17.86
CA GLY A 83 17.64 6.00 -16.88
C GLY A 83 16.23 5.40 -17.01
N GLY A 84 15.96 4.34 -16.23
CA GLY A 84 14.73 3.54 -16.36
C GLY A 84 13.41 4.31 -16.24
N VAL A 85 13.40 5.42 -15.50
CA VAL A 85 12.19 6.25 -15.34
C VAL A 85 11.87 7.04 -16.61
N ALA A 86 12.86 7.32 -17.47
CA ALA A 86 12.63 8.00 -18.76
C ALA A 86 11.75 7.17 -19.71
N ALA A 87 11.66 5.85 -19.52
CA ALA A 87 10.72 4.99 -20.23
C ALA A 87 9.24 5.29 -19.90
N ASN A 88 8.95 6.05 -18.85
CA ASN A 88 7.58 6.39 -18.46
C ASN A 88 7.14 7.72 -19.10
N PRO A 89 6.27 7.70 -20.14
CA PRO A 89 5.90 8.92 -20.86
C PRO A 89 5.10 9.92 -20.01
N ALA A 90 4.38 9.47 -18.97
CA ALA A 90 3.70 10.37 -18.05
C ALA A 90 4.68 11.16 -17.20
N VAL A 91 5.76 10.52 -16.71
CA VAL A 91 6.83 11.22 -15.98
C VAL A 91 7.59 12.17 -16.91
N ALA A 92 7.91 11.75 -18.13
CA ALA A 92 8.56 12.61 -19.13
C ALA A 92 7.74 13.87 -19.41
N LYS A 93 6.43 13.71 -19.63
CA LYS A 93 5.49 14.84 -19.81
C LYS A 93 5.46 15.77 -18.61
N SER A 94 5.34 15.22 -17.40
CA SER A 94 5.33 16.02 -16.16
C SER A 94 6.65 16.77 -15.95
N LEU A 95 7.78 16.14 -16.26
CA LEU A 95 9.10 16.75 -16.14
C LEU A 95 9.26 17.89 -17.16
N ASN A 96 8.86 17.68 -18.41
CA ASN A 96 8.89 18.70 -19.46
C ASN A 96 8.07 19.93 -19.07
N ALA A 97 6.84 19.73 -18.58
CA ALA A 97 5.99 20.82 -18.12
C ALA A 97 6.59 21.58 -16.93
N MET A 98 7.17 20.86 -15.97
CA MET A 98 7.80 21.44 -14.79
C MET A 98 9.03 22.29 -15.15
N ILE A 99 9.88 21.79 -16.05
CA ILE A 99 11.08 22.50 -16.50
C ILE A 99 10.70 23.71 -17.35
N SER A 100 9.73 23.57 -18.27
CA SER A 100 9.21 24.70 -19.05
C SER A 100 8.69 25.82 -18.14
N ALA A 101 7.89 25.47 -17.13
CA ALA A 101 7.40 26.45 -16.14
C ALA A 101 8.55 27.09 -15.34
N ARG A 102 9.61 26.33 -15.02
CA ARG A 102 10.78 26.83 -14.29
C ARG A 102 11.65 27.78 -15.13
N ASN A 103 11.78 27.52 -16.42
CA ASN A 103 12.55 28.34 -17.36
C ASN A 103 11.76 29.56 -17.86
N GLY A 104 10.43 29.55 -17.74
CA GLY A 104 9.55 30.64 -18.19
C GLY A 104 9.25 30.61 -19.69
N HIS A 105 9.67 29.56 -20.39
CA HIS A 105 9.36 29.32 -21.81
C HIS A 105 9.25 27.82 -22.08
N PRO A 106 8.66 27.39 -23.21
CA PRO A 106 8.65 25.98 -23.60
C PRO A 106 10.08 25.43 -23.71
N VAL A 107 10.33 24.32 -23.02
CA VAL A 107 11.57 23.54 -23.09
C VAL A 107 11.24 22.15 -23.60
N GLU A 108 12.12 21.58 -24.41
CA GLU A 108 12.06 20.19 -24.82
C GLU A 108 13.05 19.36 -23.97
N VAL A 109 12.49 18.46 -23.17
CA VAL A 109 13.24 17.44 -22.44
C VAL A 109 13.45 16.25 -23.36
N ILE A 110 14.70 16.04 -23.76
CA ILE A 110 15.11 15.06 -24.77
C ILE A 110 15.40 13.73 -24.08
N ILE A 111 14.79 12.65 -24.59
CA ILE A 111 15.12 11.28 -24.19
C ILE A 111 15.97 10.69 -25.32
N PRO A 112 17.28 10.45 -25.11
CA PRO A 112 18.15 9.90 -26.15
C PRO A 112 17.81 8.42 -26.41
N GLU A 113 18.22 7.88 -27.56
CA GLU A 113 17.94 6.47 -27.94
C GLU A 113 18.47 5.47 -26.89
N ASP A 114 19.71 5.65 -26.43
CA ASP A 114 20.36 4.79 -25.42
C ASP A 114 20.11 5.24 -23.97
N TYR A 115 18.97 5.89 -23.68
CA TYR A 115 18.69 6.45 -22.35
C TYR A 115 18.86 5.47 -21.19
N LEU A 116 18.67 4.16 -21.41
CA LEU A 116 18.88 3.11 -20.39
C LEU A 116 20.35 2.81 -20.10
N HIS A 117 21.25 3.06 -21.06
CA HIS A 117 22.64 2.63 -21.03
C HIS A 117 23.64 3.79 -20.91
N MET A 118 23.17 5.04 -20.84
CA MET A 118 24.01 6.25 -20.80
C MET A 118 25.13 6.20 -19.76
N GLU A 119 24.87 5.64 -18.57
CA GLU A 119 25.86 5.52 -17.51
C GLU A 119 26.96 4.50 -17.87
N SER A 120 26.56 3.35 -18.42
CA SER A 120 27.49 2.31 -18.89
C SER A 120 28.29 2.79 -20.09
N LEU A 121 27.66 3.52 -21.02
CA LEU A 121 28.32 4.16 -22.15
C LEU A 121 29.39 5.16 -21.67
N GLY A 122 29.02 6.05 -20.74
CA GLY A 122 29.96 6.98 -20.13
C GLY A 122 31.13 6.28 -19.44
N SER A 123 30.86 5.20 -18.71
CA SER A 123 31.90 4.38 -18.09
C SER A 123 32.88 3.79 -19.11
N ALA A 124 32.36 3.24 -20.21
CA ALA A 124 33.18 2.70 -21.29
C ALA A 124 34.04 3.79 -21.96
N LEU A 125 33.46 4.96 -22.27
CA LEU A 125 34.20 6.09 -22.84
C LEU A 125 35.33 6.58 -21.92
N LEU A 126 35.09 6.62 -20.59
CA LEU A 126 36.10 6.98 -19.59
C LEU A 126 37.22 5.93 -19.43
N SER A 127 37.07 4.77 -20.05
CA SER A 127 38.08 3.70 -20.05
C SER A 127 38.99 3.70 -21.29
N ILE A 128 38.73 4.57 -22.27
CA ILE A 128 39.58 4.70 -23.46
C ILE A 128 41.03 4.97 -23.03
N GLY A 129 41.96 4.17 -23.55
CA GLY A 129 43.39 4.23 -23.24
C GLY A 129 43.80 3.50 -21.95
N LYS A 130 42.86 2.89 -21.22
CA LYS A 130 43.16 2.03 -20.06
C LYS A 130 43.20 0.56 -20.50
N THR A 131 44.07 -0.21 -19.86
CA THR A 131 44.15 -1.67 -20.04
C THR A 131 43.65 -2.37 -18.78
N SER A 132 42.88 -3.43 -18.96
CA SER A 132 42.47 -4.32 -17.87
C SER A 132 42.57 -5.77 -18.33
N GLN A 133 42.87 -6.67 -17.39
CA GLN A 133 42.78 -8.10 -17.63
C GLN A 133 41.40 -8.56 -17.14
N GLY A 134 40.54 -8.95 -18.08
CA GLY A 134 39.25 -9.55 -17.75
C GLY A 134 39.48 -10.93 -17.14
N VAL A 135 39.18 -11.08 -15.85
CA VAL A 135 39.12 -12.40 -15.22
C VAL A 135 37.70 -12.91 -15.37
N MET A 136 37.53 -14.01 -16.10
CA MET A 136 36.30 -14.78 -16.03
C MET A 136 36.17 -15.32 -14.62
N LEU A 137 35.21 -14.79 -13.85
CA LEU A 137 34.82 -15.40 -12.58
C LEU A 137 34.37 -16.83 -12.90
N SER A 138 35.12 -17.82 -12.42
CA SER A 138 34.69 -19.21 -12.47
C SER A 138 33.34 -19.29 -11.77
N GLY A 139 32.34 -19.91 -12.40
CA GLY A 139 30.97 -20.06 -11.89
C GLY A 139 30.86 -20.95 -10.64
N THR A 140 31.82 -20.88 -9.73
CA THR A 140 31.76 -21.48 -8.41
C THR A 140 30.94 -20.57 -7.51
N ASP A 141 29.65 -20.92 -7.39
CA ASP A 141 28.86 -20.78 -6.17
C ASP A 141 29.14 -19.51 -5.35
N ALA A 142 28.91 -18.34 -5.95
CA ALA A 142 28.40 -17.22 -5.17
C ALA A 142 26.96 -17.53 -4.72
N LYS A 143 26.76 -18.69 -4.07
CA LYS A 143 25.62 -18.92 -3.20
C LYS A 143 25.80 -17.85 -2.13
N GLN A 144 25.07 -16.75 -2.27
CA GLN A 144 24.78 -15.91 -1.12
C GLN A 144 24.28 -16.85 -0.04
N ARG A 145 25.15 -17.22 0.90
CA ARG A 145 24.75 -17.91 2.12
C ARG A 145 24.01 -16.86 2.93
N HIS A 146 22.75 -16.61 2.55
CA HIS A 146 21.80 -16.06 3.49
C HIS A 146 21.80 -17.03 4.66
N PHE A 147 21.96 -16.51 5.86
CA PHE A 147 21.74 -17.30 7.06
C PHE A 147 20.28 -17.76 6.99
N GLU A 148 20.05 -19.03 6.62
CA GLU A 148 18.72 -19.62 6.70
C GLU A 148 18.38 -19.67 8.18
N MET A 149 17.50 -18.76 8.61
CA MET A 149 16.91 -18.87 9.93
C MET A 149 16.29 -20.27 10.04
N PRO A 150 16.54 -21.00 11.16
CA PRO A 150 15.84 -22.25 11.39
C PRO A 150 14.34 -21.99 11.24
N LYS A 151 13.63 -22.90 10.55
CA LYS A 151 12.17 -22.85 10.44
C LYS A 151 11.62 -22.64 11.85
N LEU A 152 10.86 -21.56 12.03
CA LEU A 152 10.07 -21.36 13.23
C LEU A 152 9.24 -22.62 13.45
N GLU A 153 9.41 -23.26 14.61
CA GLU A 153 8.47 -24.28 15.02
C GLU A 153 7.09 -23.64 15.01
N VAL A 154 6.17 -24.26 14.27
CA VAL A 154 4.78 -23.82 14.25
C VAL A 154 4.22 -24.15 15.63
N VAL A 155 4.33 -23.19 16.55
CA VAL A 155 3.51 -23.19 17.75
C VAL A 155 2.10 -22.95 17.23
N ALA A 156 1.31 -24.02 17.15
CA ALA A 156 -0.11 -23.90 16.83
C ALA A 156 -0.68 -22.84 17.78
N PRO A 157 -1.29 -21.76 17.27
CA PRO A 157 -1.98 -20.81 18.12
C PRO A 157 -2.99 -21.62 18.95
N THR A 158 -2.84 -21.58 20.26
CA THR A 158 -3.81 -22.14 21.19
C THR A 158 -5.15 -21.48 20.88
N GLY A 159 -6.02 -22.20 20.18
CA GLY A 159 -7.33 -21.70 19.76
C GLY A 159 -7.41 -21.11 18.35
N ARG A 160 -6.90 -21.80 17.31
CA ARG A 160 -7.53 -21.63 15.98
C ARG A 160 -8.97 -22.15 16.06
N SER A 161 -9.95 -21.26 16.10
CA SER A 161 -11.31 -21.61 15.68
C SER A 161 -11.19 -22.16 14.26
N LYS A 162 -11.65 -23.39 14.05
CA LYS A 162 -11.67 -24.07 12.75
C LYS A 162 -12.15 -23.09 11.67
N ASP A 163 -11.41 -23.01 10.57
CA ASP A 163 -11.89 -22.32 9.37
C ASP A 163 -13.25 -22.91 8.96
N GLY A 164 -14.23 -22.02 8.76
CA GLY A 164 -15.51 -22.33 8.12
C GLY A 164 -16.52 -23.11 8.97
N GLN A 165 -16.92 -22.60 10.14
CA GLN A 165 -18.24 -22.99 10.65
C GLN A 165 -19.30 -22.34 9.76
N ARG A 166 -19.99 -23.17 8.97
CA ARG A 166 -21.15 -22.74 8.19
C ARG A 166 -22.27 -22.39 9.17
N ILE A 167 -22.94 -21.27 8.96
CA ILE A 167 -24.08 -20.86 9.78
C ILE A 167 -25.28 -21.67 9.31
N GLU A 168 -25.74 -22.59 10.16
CA GLU A 168 -26.79 -23.55 9.80
C GLU A 168 -28.18 -23.09 10.22
N GLU A 169 -28.29 -22.42 11.36
CA GLU A 169 -29.54 -22.01 11.99
C GLU A 169 -29.79 -20.50 11.89
N GLN A 170 -31.05 -20.10 12.02
CA GLN A 170 -31.39 -18.67 12.10
C GLN A 170 -30.98 -18.10 13.45
N CYS A 171 -30.29 -16.97 13.44
CA CYS A 171 -29.84 -16.29 14.65
C CYS A 171 -29.75 -14.77 14.46
N VAL A 172 -29.53 -14.05 15.56
CA VAL A 172 -29.24 -12.61 15.56
C VAL A 172 -27.74 -12.41 15.77
N GLY A 173 -27.17 -11.40 15.12
CA GLY A 173 -25.74 -11.11 15.24
C GLY A 173 -25.35 -9.69 14.84
N TYR A 174 -24.07 -9.38 15.00
CA TYR A 174 -23.48 -8.07 14.69
C TYR A 174 -22.38 -8.21 13.64
N LEU A 175 -22.36 -7.31 12.66
CA LEU A 175 -21.37 -7.28 11.59
C LEU A 175 -20.26 -6.29 11.92
N GLY A 176 -19.02 -6.76 11.94
CA GLY A 176 -17.82 -5.92 12.01
C GLY A 176 -17.08 -5.92 10.67
N VAL A 177 -16.70 -4.75 10.17
CA VAL A 177 -15.93 -4.60 8.92
C VAL A 177 -14.68 -3.75 9.18
N ASP A 178 -13.52 -4.28 8.83
CA ASP A 178 -12.24 -3.57 8.86
C ASP A 178 -11.71 -3.40 7.44
N VAL A 179 -11.63 -2.15 6.97
CA VAL A 179 -11.23 -1.81 5.61
C VAL A 179 -9.90 -1.09 5.63
N GLY A 180 -8.82 -1.86 5.59
CA GLY A 180 -7.45 -1.37 5.49
C GLY A 180 -7.03 -1.06 4.04
N SER A 181 -5.93 -0.33 3.90
CA SER A 181 -5.31 -0.05 2.59
C SER A 181 -4.71 -1.30 1.94
N THR A 182 -4.25 -2.25 2.77
CA THR A 182 -3.67 -3.52 2.35
C THR A 182 -4.71 -4.64 2.31
N SER A 183 -5.53 -4.78 3.36
CA SER A 183 -6.48 -5.88 3.52
C SER A 183 -7.86 -5.41 3.98
N THR A 184 -8.87 -6.18 3.61
CA THR A 184 -10.27 -6.00 4.01
C THR A 184 -10.74 -7.25 4.73
N LYS A 185 -11.41 -7.07 5.86
CA LYS A 185 -11.88 -8.14 6.74
C LYS A 185 -13.32 -7.88 7.13
N ALA A 186 -14.10 -8.94 7.30
CA ALA A 186 -15.36 -8.84 8.02
C ALA A 186 -15.58 -10.05 8.92
N VAL A 187 -16.30 -9.81 10.00
CA VAL A 187 -16.70 -10.82 10.98
C VAL A 187 -18.16 -10.66 11.34
N ILE A 188 -18.82 -11.77 11.65
CA ILE A 188 -20.15 -11.78 12.25
C ILE A 188 -20.00 -12.38 13.64
N MET A 189 -20.42 -11.63 14.65
CA MET A 189 -20.52 -12.08 16.04
C MET A 189 -21.96 -12.47 16.34
N ASP A 190 -22.16 -13.38 17.28
CA ASP A 190 -23.48 -13.69 17.82
C ASP A 190 -24.06 -12.52 18.63
N GLU A 191 -25.32 -12.64 19.02
CA GLU A 191 -26.04 -11.60 19.79
C GLU A 191 -25.36 -11.30 21.14
N SER A 192 -24.70 -12.28 21.73
CA SER A 192 -23.98 -12.12 22.99
C SER A 192 -22.65 -11.36 22.85
N GLY A 193 -22.12 -11.27 21.63
CA GLY A 193 -20.82 -10.68 21.35
C GLY A 193 -19.64 -11.54 21.78
N THR A 194 -19.86 -12.82 22.11
CA THR A 194 -18.81 -13.72 22.62
C THR A 194 -18.34 -14.73 21.58
N ARG A 195 -19.18 -15.08 20.59
CA ARG A 195 -18.88 -16.12 19.60
C ARG A 195 -18.79 -15.55 18.18
N LEU A 196 -17.72 -15.89 17.48
CA LEU A 196 -17.58 -15.69 16.04
C LEU A 196 -18.46 -16.68 15.28
N LEU A 197 -19.43 -16.17 14.53
CA LEU A 197 -20.30 -16.95 13.63
C LEU A 197 -19.71 -17.10 12.23
N GLY A 198 -19.00 -16.07 11.74
CA GLY A 198 -18.37 -16.08 10.42
C GLY A 198 -17.24 -15.07 10.33
N LYS A 199 -16.24 -15.36 9.48
CA LYS A 199 -15.11 -14.45 9.22
C LYS A 199 -14.62 -14.58 7.79
N ASN A 200 -14.21 -13.48 7.19
CA ASN A 200 -13.54 -13.50 5.89
C ASN A 200 -12.46 -12.42 5.81
N TYR A 201 -11.39 -12.72 5.08
CA TYR A 201 -10.23 -11.87 4.89
C TYR A 201 -9.79 -11.93 3.42
N LEU A 202 -9.48 -10.77 2.83
CA LEU A 202 -8.84 -10.68 1.53
C LEU A 202 -8.02 -9.40 1.38
N MET A 203 -7.27 -9.29 0.29
CA MET A 203 -6.47 -8.10 -0.03
C MET A 203 -7.35 -7.00 -0.64
N THR A 204 -7.22 -5.77 -0.14
CA THR A 204 -7.99 -4.62 -0.64
C THR A 204 -7.59 -4.25 -2.06
N ALA A 205 -6.31 -4.42 -2.41
CA ALA A 205 -5.75 -4.18 -3.76
C ALA A 205 -6.13 -2.80 -4.35
N GLY A 206 -6.23 -1.77 -3.51
CA GLY A 206 -6.65 -0.44 -3.93
C GLY A 206 -8.08 -0.40 -4.52
N ARG A 207 -8.97 -1.31 -4.13
CA ARG A 207 -10.38 -1.32 -4.56
C ARG A 207 -11.29 -1.61 -3.34
N PRO A 208 -11.41 -0.68 -2.38
CA PRO A 208 -12.09 -0.96 -1.09
C PRO A 208 -13.55 -1.39 -1.23
N VAL A 209 -14.30 -0.80 -2.16
CA VAL A 209 -15.72 -1.16 -2.38
C VAL A 209 -15.84 -2.59 -2.91
N GLU A 210 -15.06 -2.95 -3.92
CA GLU A 210 -15.06 -4.31 -4.48
C GLU A 210 -14.58 -5.36 -3.49
N ALA A 211 -13.55 -5.02 -2.70
CA ALA A 211 -13.04 -5.86 -1.63
C ALA A 211 -14.13 -6.20 -0.61
N VAL A 212 -14.89 -5.20 -0.13
CA VAL A 212 -16.01 -5.42 0.80
C VAL A 212 -17.13 -6.24 0.16
N ARG A 213 -17.50 -5.96 -1.09
CA ARG A 213 -18.51 -6.76 -1.83
C ARG A 213 -18.11 -8.24 -1.89
N GLN A 214 -16.83 -8.52 -2.15
CA GLN A 214 -16.33 -9.89 -2.23
C GLN A 214 -16.28 -10.56 -0.85
N VAL A 215 -15.90 -9.84 0.21
CA VAL A 215 -15.97 -10.31 1.60
C VAL A 215 -17.39 -10.71 1.99
N PHE A 216 -18.38 -9.86 1.68
CA PHE A 216 -19.79 -10.15 1.98
C PHE A 216 -20.32 -11.33 1.17
N ARG A 217 -19.95 -11.44 -0.11
CA ARG A 217 -20.30 -12.60 -0.93
C ARG A 217 -19.75 -13.91 -0.34
N ASN A 218 -18.54 -13.89 0.20
CA ASN A 218 -17.96 -15.06 0.86
C ASN A 218 -18.73 -15.40 2.14
N LEU A 219 -19.03 -14.41 3.00
CA LEU A 219 -19.84 -14.62 4.20
C LEU A 219 -21.24 -15.18 3.89
N LEU A 220 -21.89 -14.70 2.82
CA LEU A 220 -23.19 -15.24 2.37
C LEU A 220 -23.09 -16.71 1.93
N ARG A 221 -21.99 -17.11 1.28
CA ARG A 221 -21.75 -18.54 0.96
C ARG A 221 -21.62 -19.41 2.20
N ASP A 222 -21.10 -18.82 3.28
CA ASP A 222 -20.91 -19.46 4.57
C ASP A 222 -22.18 -19.41 5.46
N GLY A 223 -23.32 -18.93 4.94
CA GLY A 223 -24.61 -18.95 5.63
C GLY A 223 -25.01 -17.64 6.33
N ALA A 224 -24.33 -16.52 6.05
CA ALA A 224 -24.65 -15.24 6.66
C ALA A 224 -26.07 -14.73 6.34
N ASP A 225 -26.74 -15.27 5.31
CA ASP A 225 -28.14 -15.01 4.99
C ASP A 225 -29.12 -15.45 6.09
N LYS A 226 -28.69 -16.36 6.98
CA LYS A 226 -29.47 -16.80 8.14
C LYS A 226 -29.29 -15.92 9.38
N VAL A 227 -28.39 -14.94 9.33
CA VAL A 227 -28.14 -14.03 10.44
C VAL A 227 -28.94 -12.75 10.23
N LYS A 228 -29.83 -12.45 11.17
CA LYS A 228 -30.42 -11.12 11.27
C LYS A 228 -29.39 -10.17 11.88
N ILE A 229 -28.79 -9.31 11.06
CA ILE A 229 -27.82 -8.32 11.50
C ILE A 229 -28.54 -7.22 12.30
N ALA A 230 -28.29 -7.16 13.61
CA ALA A 230 -28.85 -6.17 14.52
C ALA A 230 -28.06 -4.87 14.56
N GLY A 231 -26.80 -4.89 14.12
CA GLY A 231 -25.99 -3.69 13.97
C GLY A 231 -24.70 -3.92 13.20
N VAL A 232 -24.18 -2.83 12.61
CA VAL A 232 -22.99 -2.83 11.76
C VAL A 232 -21.95 -1.83 12.28
N GLY A 233 -20.77 -2.34 12.62
CA GLY A 233 -19.59 -1.56 12.98
C GLY A 233 -18.55 -1.55 11.85
N VAL A 234 -18.01 -0.39 11.51
CA VAL A 234 -16.97 -0.24 10.47
C VAL A 234 -15.76 0.53 11.00
N THR A 235 -14.58 0.00 10.71
CA THR A 235 -13.29 0.57 11.08
C THR A 235 -12.25 0.48 9.96
N GLY A 236 -11.03 0.89 10.24
CA GLY A 236 -9.93 0.95 9.30
C GLY A 236 -9.89 2.24 8.48
N SER A 237 -8.98 2.27 7.53
CA SER A 237 -8.69 3.44 6.71
C SER A 237 -9.88 3.82 5.79
N GLY A 238 -10.59 2.84 5.22
CA GLY A 238 -11.73 3.02 4.30
C GLY A 238 -13.09 3.18 4.99
N ARG A 239 -13.13 3.34 6.31
CA ARG A 239 -14.34 3.21 7.12
C ARG A 239 -15.49 4.16 6.79
N TYR A 240 -15.21 5.41 6.40
CA TYR A 240 -16.26 6.38 6.08
C TYR A 240 -16.92 6.06 4.75
N LEU A 241 -16.10 5.72 3.74
CA LEU A 241 -16.58 5.29 2.43
C LEU A 241 -17.47 4.06 2.58
N VAL A 242 -16.96 3.01 3.22
CA VAL A 242 -17.67 1.74 3.36
C VAL A 242 -18.85 1.86 4.31
N GLY A 243 -18.70 2.56 5.43
CA GLY A 243 -19.78 2.77 6.39
C GLY A 243 -21.01 3.45 5.78
N GLY A 244 -20.81 4.40 4.87
CA GLY A 244 -21.91 5.02 4.12
C GLY A 244 -22.66 4.02 3.22
N PHE A 245 -21.94 3.13 2.53
CA PHE A 245 -22.56 2.12 1.66
C PHE A 245 -23.21 0.96 2.41
N THR A 246 -22.69 0.60 3.59
CA THR A 246 -23.22 -0.51 4.39
C THR A 246 -24.34 -0.07 5.35
N GLY A 247 -24.64 1.23 5.44
CA GLY A 247 -25.56 1.76 6.45
C GLY A 247 -25.05 1.55 7.87
N ALA A 248 -23.75 1.72 8.09
CA ALA A 248 -23.12 1.40 9.37
C ALA A 248 -23.69 2.23 10.53
N ASP A 249 -24.14 1.55 11.58
CA ASP A 249 -24.61 2.17 12.82
C ASP A 249 -23.46 2.79 13.61
N LEU A 250 -22.24 2.25 13.44
CA LEU A 250 -21.06 2.69 14.15
C LEU A 250 -19.83 2.78 13.25
N ILE A 251 -19.26 3.97 13.11
CA ILE A 251 -17.99 4.20 12.43
C ILE A 251 -16.96 4.68 13.47
N LYS A 252 -15.94 3.88 13.74
CA LYS A 252 -14.90 4.19 14.73
C LYS A 252 -13.51 4.01 14.14
N ASN A 253 -12.51 4.66 14.74
CA ASN A 253 -11.12 4.46 14.34
C ASN A 253 -10.65 3.03 14.69
N GLU A 254 -9.56 2.61 14.07
CA GLU A 254 -9.00 1.26 14.27
C GLU A 254 -8.45 1.08 15.68
N ILE A 255 -7.86 2.11 16.28
CA ILE A 255 -7.32 2.06 17.64
C ILE A 255 -8.44 1.75 18.64
N THR A 256 -9.55 2.50 18.64
CA THR A 256 -10.68 2.24 19.55
C THR A 256 -11.30 0.86 19.31
N ALA A 257 -11.46 0.45 18.06
CA ALA A 257 -12.01 -0.87 17.73
C ALA A 257 -11.10 -2.01 18.24
N GLN A 258 -9.79 -1.89 18.02
CA GLN A 258 -8.80 -2.86 18.45
C GLN A 258 -8.66 -2.90 19.98
N THR A 259 -8.66 -1.75 20.65
CA THR A 259 -8.68 -1.66 22.11
C THR A 259 -9.89 -2.38 22.69
N ARG A 260 -11.09 -2.16 22.12
CA ARG A 260 -12.30 -2.83 22.59
C ARG A 260 -12.18 -4.34 22.43
N ALA A 261 -11.76 -4.82 21.26
CA ALA A 261 -11.56 -6.25 21.02
C ALA A 261 -10.54 -6.85 21.99
N ALA A 262 -9.41 -6.16 22.23
CA ALA A 262 -8.40 -6.61 23.17
C ALA A 262 -8.90 -6.63 24.62
N ALA A 263 -9.75 -5.68 25.03
CA ALA A 263 -10.32 -5.64 26.38
C ALA A 263 -11.21 -6.85 26.69
N GLU A 264 -11.88 -7.42 25.69
CA GLU A 264 -12.67 -8.67 25.86
C GLU A 264 -11.76 -9.91 25.98
N MET A 265 -10.56 -9.86 25.41
CA MET A 265 -9.59 -10.97 25.48
C MET A 265 -8.76 -10.94 26.77
N ASP A 266 -8.15 -9.78 27.03
CA ASP A 266 -7.36 -9.48 28.21
C ASP A 266 -7.35 -7.95 28.43
N PRO A 267 -8.04 -7.45 29.47
CA PRO A 267 -8.09 -6.03 29.80
C PRO A 267 -6.71 -5.37 29.94
N GLU A 268 -5.71 -6.10 30.44
CA GLU A 268 -4.38 -5.57 30.79
C GLU A 268 -3.33 -5.74 29.69
N ALA A 269 -3.60 -6.55 28.67
CA ALA A 269 -2.63 -6.81 27.61
C ALA A 269 -2.37 -5.58 26.73
N ASP A 270 -1.12 -5.15 26.61
CA ASP A 270 -0.70 -4.17 25.61
C ASP A 270 -0.87 -4.74 24.18
N ILE A 271 -1.16 -3.88 23.21
CA ILE A 271 -1.47 -4.29 21.84
C ILE A 271 -0.34 -3.88 20.91
N ILE A 272 0.23 -4.84 20.19
CA ILE A 272 1.20 -4.60 19.12
C ILE A 272 0.56 -5.01 17.79
N GLU A 273 0.31 -4.03 16.93
CA GLU A 273 -0.10 -4.26 15.54
C GLU A 273 1.06 -3.95 14.61
N ILE A 274 1.48 -4.92 13.79
CA ILE A 274 2.38 -4.66 12.67
C ILE A 274 1.57 -4.78 11.39
N GLY A 275 1.06 -3.65 10.91
CA GLY A 275 0.33 -3.56 9.66
C GLY A 275 1.28 -3.42 8.47
N GLY A 276 0.74 -3.49 7.24
CA GLY A 276 1.54 -3.30 6.02
C GLY A 276 1.95 -1.85 5.74
N GLN A 277 1.75 -0.91 6.67
CA GLN A 277 2.09 0.51 6.50
C GLN A 277 2.56 1.13 7.81
N ASP A 278 1.83 0.88 8.89
CA ASP A 278 2.13 1.39 10.21
C ASP A 278 2.32 0.24 11.20
N SER A 279 3.12 0.51 12.21
CA SER A 279 3.24 -0.31 13.39
C SER A 279 2.65 0.49 14.55
N LYS A 280 1.77 -0.15 15.32
CA LYS A 280 1.05 0.46 16.42
C LYS A 280 1.37 -0.29 17.70
N LEU A 281 1.71 0.46 18.73
CA LEU A 281 1.74 0.01 20.12
C LEU A 281 0.65 0.77 20.87
N VAL A 282 -0.32 0.06 21.44
CA VAL A 282 -1.35 0.65 22.30
C VAL A 282 -1.13 0.11 23.71
N ILE A 283 -0.81 1.02 24.63
CA ILE A 283 -0.57 0.68 26.04
C ILE A 283 -1.89 0.85 26.77
N LYS A 284 -2.32 -0.20 27.49
CA LYS A 284 -3.59 -0.21 28.24
C LYS A 284 -3.36 -0.40 29.73
N ARG A 285 -4.21 0.22 30.56
CA ARG A 285 -4.31 -0.07 32.01
C ARG A 285 -5.78 -0.10 32.40
N ASN A 286 -6.22 -1.12 33.13
CA ASN A 286 -7.61 -1.33 33.50
C ASN A 286 -8.57 -1.29 32.29
N GLY A 287 -8.16 -1.87 31.15
CA GLY A 287 -8.95 -1.87 29.91
C GLY A 287 -9.04 -0.52 29.17
N VAL A 288 -8.40 0.55 29.66
CA VAL A 288 -8.40 1.88 29.03
C VAL A 288 -7.06 2.17 28.37
N VAL A 289 -7.08 2.82 27.19
CA VAL A 289 -5.86 3.29 26.52
C VAL A 289 -5.23 4.39 27.36
N VAL A 290 -4.02 4.16 27.86
CA VAL A 290 -3.22 5.18 28.57
C VAL A 290 -2.25 5.87 27.64
N ASP A 291 -1.74 5.17 26.62
CA ASP A 291 -0.83 5.72 25.62
C ASP A 291 -0.94 4.94 24.31
N TYR A 292 -0.58 5.56 23.20
CA TYR A 292 -0.42 4.87 21.92
C TYR A 292 0.74 5.48 21.12
N HIS A 293 1.61 4.62 20.64
CA HIS A 293 2.69 4.97 19.73
C HIS A 293 2.39 4.38 18.36
N MET A 294 2.36 5.26 17.36
CA MET A 294 2.48 4.87 15.97
C MET A 294 3.90 5.17 15.53
N ASN A 295 4.48 4.32 14.68
CA ASN A 295 5.76 4.64 14.07
C ASN A 295 5.67 6.01 13.36
N LYS A 296 6.29 7.05 13.94
CA LYS A 296 6.55 8.29 13.21
C LYS A 296 7.42 7.91 12.02
N ALA A 297 6.93 8.24 10.84
CA ALA A 297 7.43 7.75 9.56
C ALA A 297 8.93 7.99 9.36
N CYS A 298 9.75 7.01 9.72
CA CYS A 298 10.94 6.53 9.02
C CYS A 298 11.51 5.31 9.76
N ALA A 299 11.26 4.11 9.23
CA ALA A 299 12.13 2.96 9.42
C ALA A 299 12.22 2.29 8.04
N ALA A 300 12.96 2.91 7.12
CA ALA A 300 13.35 2.26 5.88
C ALA A 300 14.28 1.09 6.24
N GLY A 301 13.71 -0.11 6.33
CA GLY A 301 14.46 -1.31 6.68
C GLY A 301 13.63 -2.58 6.47
N ARG A 302 13.62 -3.07 5.22
CA ARG A 302 13.13 -4.38 4.73
C ARG A 302 11.62 -4.64 4.77
N GLU A 303 10.97 -4.40 3.62
CA GLU A 303 9.83 -5.22 3.17
C GLU A 303 10.04 -5.64 1.70
N ALA A 304 10.93 -6.62 1.53
CA ALA A 304 10.88 -7.58 0.44
C ALA A 304 10.98 -8.96 1.11
N SER A 305 10.14 -9.91 0.65
CA SER A 305 10.06 -11.32 1.09
C SER A 305 9.27 -11.65 2.37
N LEU A 306 7.94 -11.61 2.31
CA LEU A 306 7.10 -12.52 3.12
C LEU A 306 5.92 -13.12 2.33
N THR A 307 5.64 -12.68 1.10
CA THR A 307 4.53 -13.20 0.27
C THR A 307 4.91 -14.35 -0.67
N SER A 308 6.14 -14.89 -0.58
CA SER A 308 6.58 -16.04 -1.39
C SER A 308 6.86 -17.28 -0.52
N TRP A 309 5.92 -17.65 0.34
CA TRP A 309 5.86 -19.02 0.85
C TRP A 309 4.90 -19.81 -0.04
N PRO A 310 5.38 -20.85 -0.75
CA PRO A 310 4.49 -21.82 -1.39
C PRO A 310 3.64 -22.48 -0.29
N ARG A 311 2.39 -22.80 -0.65
CA ARG A 311 1.48 -23.60 0.19
C ARG A 311 2.08 -24.95 0.56
#